data_AF-A0A1V8TVA4-F1
#
_entry.id   AF-A0A1V8TVA4-F1
#
_cell.length_a   1.000
_cell.length_b   1.000
_cell.length_c   1.000
_cell.angle_alpha   90.00
_cell.angle_beta   90.00
_cell.angle_gamma   90.00
#
_symmetry.space_group_name_H-M   'P 1'
#
loop_
_entity.id
_entity.type
_entity.pdbx_description
1 polymer ?
#
loop_
_entity_poly.entity_id
_entity_poly.type
_entity_poly.pdbx_seq_one_letter_code
_entity_poly.pdbx_strand_id
1 'polypeptide(L)' 'MANTKKQDVRLQNSVHIPHAAPEVFGLPELLEMILVQSEMRDLLLWQRVNSTLQNAIVRNGAIQEDLFL' A
#
# COMPACT_ATOMS: atom_id res chain seq x y z
N MET A 1 -9.35 -35.88 41.71
CA MET A 1 -8.58 -34.61 41.85
C MET A 1 -8.09 -34.20 40.47
N ALA A 2 -8.16 -32.89 40.18
CA ALA A 2 -8.08 -32.18 38.89
C ALA A 2 -7.03 -32.69 37.86
N ASN A 3 -7.44 -32.99 36.63
CA ASN A 3 -7.52 -32.12 35.42
C ASN A 3 -6.15 -31.72 34.84
N THR A 4 -5.73 -32.51 33.83
CA THR A 4 -4.63 -32.30 32.89
C THR A 4 -4.77 -31.00 32.11
N LYS A 5 -4.16 -29.92 32.61
CA LYS A 5 -3.82 -28.76 31.78
C LYS A 5 -2.55 -29.05 30.99
N LYS A 6 -2.71 -29.74 29.86
CA LYS A 6 -1.75 -29.61 28.75
C LYS A 6 -2.00 -28.23 28.15
N GLN A 7 -1.24 -27.24 28.62
CA GLN A 7 -1.15 -25.95 27.94
C GLN A 7 -0.37 -26.19 26.65
N ASP A 8 -1.13 -26.26 25.55
CA ASP A 8 -0.63 -26.23 24.19
C ASP A 8 0.03 -24.85 23.97
N VAL A 9 1.34 -24.77 24.17
CA VAL A 9 2.15 -23.58 23.87
C VAL A 9 2.36 -23.53 22.36
N ARG A 10 1.28 -23.30 21.61
CA ARG A 10 1.30 -23.15 20.16
C ARG A 10 1.47 -21.66 19.84
N LEU A 11 2.75 -21.29 19.67
CA LEU A 11 3.29 -20.16 18.89
C LEU A 11 2.34 -18.97 18.68
N GLN A 12 2.41 -17.96 19.56
CA GLN A 12 1.91 -16.61 19.26
C GLN A 12 3.08 -15.65 19.03
N ASN A 13 3.90 -15.95 18.01
CA ASN A 13 4.67 -14.91 17.34
C ASN A 13 3.76 -14.28 16.28
N SER A 14 2.73 -13.54 16.71
CA SER A 14 2.05 -12.63 15.81
C SER A 14 3.04 -11.51 15.52
N VAL A 15 3.78 -11.62 14.42
CA VAL A 15 4.51 -10.48 13.87
C VAL A 15 3.47 -9.39 13.66
N HIS A 16 3.51 -8.36 14.49
CA HIS A 16 2.78 -7.15 14.22
C HIS A 16 3.42 -6.57 12.96
N ILE A 17 2.85 -6.88 11.80
CA ILE A 17 3.17 -6.16 10.58
C ILE A 17 2.45 -4.83 10.78
N PRO A 18 3.15 -3.72 11.15
CA PRO A 18 2.52 -2.42 11.12
C PRO A 18 1.88 -2.27 9.74
N HIS A 19 0.64 -1.79 9.69
CA HIS A 19 -0.07 -1.63 8.43
C HIS A 19 0.73 -0.66 7.55
N ALA A 20 1.59 -1.20 6.68
CA ALA A 20 2.48 -0.41 5.83
C ALA A 20 1.68 0.44 4.82
N ALA A 21 0.46 -0.01 4.48
CA ALA A 21 -0.42 0.72 3.58
C ALA A 21 -0.76 2.15 4.08
N PRO A 22 -1.26 2.35 5.32
CA PRO A 22 -1.45 3.69 5.89
C PRO A 22 -0.22 4.60 5.81
N GLU A 23 0.98 4.07 6.08
CA GLU A 23 2.22 4.85 6.05
C GLU A 23 2.57 5.28 4.63
N VAL A 24 2.40 4.39 3.64
CA VAL A 24 2.61 4.67 2.22
C VAL A 24 1.62 5.72 1.70
N PHE A 25 0.32 5.58 2.01
CA PHE A 25 -0.69 6.57 1.61
C PHE A 25 -0.59 7.89 2.39
N GLY A 26 0.09 7.88 3.53
CA GLY A 26 0.36 9.07 4.36
C GLY A 26 1.58 9.88 3.91
N LEU A 27 2.42 9.32 3.03
CA LEU A 27 3.63 9.95 2.50
C LEU A 27 3.50 10.13 0.98
N PRO A 28 3.10 11.33 0.51
CA PRO A 28 2.88 11.60 -0.90
C PRO A 28 4.07 11.24 -1.79
N GLU A 29 5.29 11.55 -1.35
CA GLU A 29 6.52 11.30 -2.11
C GLU A 29 6.75 9.80 -2.32
N LEU A 30 6.45 8.99 -1.30
CA LEU A 30 6.64 7.55 -1.35
C LEU A 30 5.58 6.88 -2.24
N LEU A 31 4.34 7.39 -2.17
CA LEU A 31 3.27 6.98 -3.06
C LEU A 31 3.58 7.30 -4.53
N GLU A 32 4.04 8.52 -4.81
CA GLU A 32 4.45 8.93 -6.15
C GLU A 32 5.58 8.06 -6.70
N MET A 33 6.58 7.71 -5.87
CA MET A 33 7.71 6.87 -6.27
C MET A 33 7.28 5.44 -6.66
N ILE A 34 6.24 4.90 -6.03
CA ILE A 34 5.62 3.61 -6.40
C ILE A 34 4.86 3.75 -7.72
N LEU A 35 4.11 4.84 -7.88
CA LEU A 35 3.30 5.08 -9.06
C LEU A 35 4.15 5.29 -10.32
N VAL A 36 5.31 5.95 -10.22
CA VAL A 36 6.26 6.09 -11.34
C VAL A 36 6.72 4.75 -11.91
N GLN A 37 6.75 3.67 -11.10
CA GLN A 37 7.14 2.34 -11.59
C GLN A 37 5.96 1.50 -12.12
N SER A 38 4.74 2.05 -12.08
CA SER A 38 3.54 1.33 -12.49
C SER A 38 3.31 1.45 -14.01
N GLU A 39 2.69 0.44 -14.60
CA GLU A 39 2.29 0.50 -16.01
C GLU A 39 1.20 1.55 -16.23
N MET A 40 1.19 2.20 -17.41
CA MET A 40 0.19 3.22 -17.78
C MET A 40 -1.26 2.74 -17.59
N ARG A 41 -1.54 1.47 -17.92
CA ARG A 41 -2.88 0.88 -17.76
C ARG A 41 -3.31 0.89 -16.30
N ASP A 42 -2.41 0.52 -15.40
CA ASP A 42 -2.69 0.48 -13.97
C ASP A 42 -2.88 1.88 -13.44
N LEU A 43 -2.03 2.84 -13.84
CA LEU A 43 -2.18 4.25 -13.47
C LEU A 43 -3.56 4.81 -13.81
N LEU A 44 -4.06 4.54 -15.03
CA LEU A 44 -5.41 4.95 -15.45
C LEU A 44 -6.52 4.30 -14.63
N LEU A 45 -6.31 3.05 -14.18
CA LEU A 45 -7.25 2.36 -13.31
C LEU A 45 -7.24 2.96 -11.90
N TRP A 46 -6.06 3.17 -11.32
CA TRP A 46 -5.86 3.73 -9.99
C TRP A 46 -6.49 5.12 -9.83
N GLN A 47 -6.41 5.96 -10.86
CA GLN A 47 -7.08 7.28 -10.91
C GLN A 47 -8.59 7.20 -10.67
N ARG A 48 -9.26 6.11 -11.05
CA ARG A 48 -10.72 5.95 -10.93
C ARG A 48 -11.16 5.36 -9.60
N VAL A 49 -10.26 4.64 -8.94
CA VAL A 49 -10.57 3.88 -7.72
C VAL A 49 -10.42 4.75 -6.48
N ASN A 50 -9.48 5.69 -6.47
CA ASN A 50 -9.15 6.46 -5.27
C ASN A 50 -8.69 7.90 -5.60
N SER A 51 -9.31 8.90 -4.96
CA SER A 51 -8.98 10.31 -5.16
C SER A 51 -7.57 10.69 -4.69
N THR A 52 -7.00 9.99 -3.70
CA THR A 52 -5.60 10.18 -3.27
C THR A 52 -4.66 9.76 -4.38
N LEU A 53 -4.91 8.60 -5.01
CA LEU A 53 -4.12 8.12 -6.15
C LEU A 53 -4.28 9.05 -7.35
N GLN A 54 -5.51 9.48 -7.64
CA GLN A 54 -5.76 10.47 -8.69
C GLN A 54 -4.96 11.76 -8.46
N ASN A 55 -4.99 12.30 -7.24
CA ASN A 55 -4.27 13.52 -6.89
C ASN A 55 -2.75 13.35 -7.00
N ALA A 56 -2.20 12.23 -6.55
CA ALA A 56 -0.77 11.93 -6.68
C ALA A 56 -0.35 11.83 -8.16
N ILE A 57 -1.14 11.13 -8.97
CA ILE A 57 -0.86 10.97 -10.40
C ILE A 57 -0.96 12.30 -11.16
N VAL A 58 -1.98 13.13 -10.88
CA VAL A 58 -2.20 14.42 -11.57
C VAL A 58 -1.13 15.46 -11.21
N ARG A 59 -0.61 15.44 -9.99
CA ARG A 59 0.39 16.41 -9.52
C ARG A 59 1.81 16.09 -9.96
N ASN A 60 2.10 14.84 -10.27
CA ASN A 60 3.43 14.40 -10.63
C ASN A 60 3.68 14.54 -12.15
N GLY A 61 4.57 15.46 -12.53
CA GLY A 61 4.87 15.75 -13.93
C GLY A 61 5.44 14.56 -14.71
N ALA A 62 6.30 13.75 -14.11
CA ALA A 62 6.90 12.59 -14.78
C ALA A 62 5.85 11.53 -15.12
N ILE A 63 4.90 11.28 -14.21
CA ILE A 63 3.78 10.35 -14.48
C ILE A 63 2.86 10.91 -15.58
N GLN A 64 2.66 12.23 -15.63
CA GLN A 64 1.86 12.86 -16.70
C GLN A 64 2.57 12.78 -18.06
N GLU A 65 3.89 12.96 -18.10
CA GLU A 65 4.69 12.76 -19.31
C GLU A 65 4.56 11.31 -19.79
N ASP A 66 4.79 10.32 -18.92
CA ASP A 66 4.65 8.91 -19.28
C ASP A 66 3.23 8.51 -19.71
N LEU A 67 2.18 9.23 -19.27
CA LEU A 67 0.79 8.93 -19.64
C LEU A 67 0.37 9.51 -21.00
N PHE A 68 0.97 10.63 -21.42
CA PHE A 68 0.47 11.44 -22.52
C PHE A 68 1.51 11.79 -23.60
N LEU A 69 2.78 11.42 -23.41
CA LEU A 69 3.87 11.59 -24.39
C LEU A 69 4.50 10.23 -24.73
#